data_AF-A0A534NMC7-F1
#
_entry.id   AF-A0A534NMC7-F1
#
_cell.length_a   1.000
_cell.length_b   1.000
_cell.length_c   1.000
_cell.angle_alpha   90.00
_cell.angle_beta   90.00
_cell.angle_gamma   90.00
#
_symmetry.space_group_name_H-M   'P 1'
#
loop_
_entity.id
_entity.type
_entity.pdbx_description
1 polymer ?
#
loop_
_entity_poly.entity_id
_entity_poly.type
_entity_poly.pdbx_seq_one_letter_code
_entity_poly.pdbx_strand_id
1 'polypeptide(L)'
;MRKERHCKRQRDLICLAVLMLPLLFLAAASPDPHEVTNIEYFQFVQATGHQPPEYWTNGRCPPGMENKPVVLVNWHDAASYCQWAGKRLPAMNEWTALCRIGKIKKQGDVWEWTSTDVSMGNETFKALCGPMGSCDCSHHYDPDWKNEVKGFRCFRDSAPLTWLPLFFAQEFFS
;
A
#
# COMPACT_ATOMS: atom_id res chain seq x y z
N MET A 1 50.47 -30.20 14.10
CA MET A 1 49.84 -29.42 13.01
C MET A 1 48.37 -29.83 12.74
N ARG A 2 47.47 -29.71 13.74
CA ARG A 2 46.06 -30.15 13.62
C ARG A 2 45.01 -29.14 14.14
N LYS A 3 45.41 -28.12 14.90
CA LYS A 3 44.49 -27.10 15.46
C LYS A 3 44.08 -26.00 14.46
N GLU A 4 44.92 -25.66 13.49
CA GLU A 4 44.65 -24.53 12.57
C GLU A 4 43.62 -24.83 11.47
N ARG A 5 43.46 -26.10 11.07
CA ARG A 5 42.53 -26.49 10.00
C ARG A 5 41.05 -26.46 10.42
N HIS A 6 40.77 -26.51 11.72
CA HIS A 6 39.41 -26.50 12.25
C HIS A 6 38.82 -25.08 12.35
N CYS A 7 39.64 -24.09 12.71
CA CYS A 7 39.25 -22.68 12.80
C CYS A 7 38.92 -22.07 11.42
N LYS A 8 39.58 -22.54 10.35
CA LYS A 8 39.33 -22.07 8.98
C LYS A 8 37.96 -22.56 8.44
N ARG A 9 37.65 -23.85 8.63
CA ARG A 9 36.40 -24.48 8.16
C ARG A 9 35.15 -23.98 8.91
N GLN A 10 35.27 -23.64 10.20
CA GLN A 10 34.18 -23.00 10.96
C GLN A 10 33.95 -21.54 10.53
N ARG A 11 35.00 -20.80 10.18
CA ARG A 11 34.90 -19.43 9.64
C ARG A 11 34.22 -19.40 8.27
N ASP A 12 34.47 -20.39 7.42
CA ASP A 12 33.91 -20.46 6.06
C ASP A 12 32.38 -20.70 6.06
N LEU A 13 31.87 -21.53 6.98
CA LEU A 13 30.42 -21.79 7.11
C LEU A 13 29.65 -20.60 7.72
N ILE A 14 30.28 -19.86 8.64
CA ILE A 14 29.70 -18.65 9.24
C ILE A 14 29.66 -17.51 8.18
N CYS A 15 30.68 -17.37 7.35
CA CYS A 15 30.68 -16.41 6.23
C CYS A 15 29.59 -16.69 5.20
N LEU A 16 29.31 -17.96 4.88
CA LEU A 16 28.24 -18.33 3.93
C LEU A 16 26.82 -18.03 4.46
N ALA A 17 26.58 -18.17 5.76
CA ALA A 17 25.30 -17.78 6.36
C ALA A 17 25.15 -16.24 6.52
N VAL A 18 26.26 -15.52 6.73
CA VAL A 18 26.25 -14.05 6.87
C VAL A 18 26.15 -13.34 5.51
N LEU A 19 26.65 -13.95 4.42
CA LEU A 19 26.54 -13.41 3.06
C LEU A 19 25.14 -13.55 2.43
N MET A 20 24.27 -14.42 2.97
CA MET A 20 22.88 -14.55 2.54
C MET A 20 21.91 -13.73 3.41
N LEU A 21 22.36 -13.17 4.53
CA LEU A 21 21.52 -12.40 5.44
C LEU A 21 21.14 -10.96 4.99
N PRO A 22 21.79 -10.28 4.01
CA PRO A 22 21.29 -9.00 3.53
C PRO A 22 20.31 -9.12 2.35
N LEU A 23 19.85 -10.33 1.99
CA LEU A 23 18.90 -10.56 0.89
C LEU A 23 17.43 -10.70 1.33
N LEU A 24 17.14 -10.63 2.64
CA LEU A 24 15.82 -10.96 3.20
C LEU A 24 15.12 -9.76 3.88
N PHE A 25 15.30 -8.56 3.33
CA PHE A 25 14.56 -7.37 3.73
C PHE A 25 14.07 -6.57 2.51
N LEU A 26 13.52 -7.25 1.50
CA LEU A 26 12.51 -6.60 0.67
C LEU A 26 11.23 -6.61 1.48
N ALA A 27 10.96 -5.50 2.18
CA ALA A 27 9.63 -5.21 2.67
C ALA A 27 8.72 -5.09 1.44
N ALA A 28 8.11 -6.21 1.04
CA ALA A 28 7.25 -6.28 -0.11
C ALA A 28 5.89 -5.67 0.29
N ALA A 29 5.68 -4.39 -0.03
CA ALA A 29 4.35 -3.81 0.02
C ALA A 29 3.45 -4.52 -1.00
N SER A 30 2.29 -5.01 -0.57
CA SER A 30 1.31 -5.66 -1.44
C SER A 30 0.14 -4.72 -1.74
N PRO A 31 -0.17 -4.45 -3.02
CA PRO A 31 -1.33 -3.64 -3.37
C PRO A 31 -2.62 -4.40 -3.10
N ASP A 32 -3.67 -3.68 -2.71
CA ASP A 32 -5.02 -4.22 -2.84
C ASP A 32 -5.33 -4.50 -4.33
N PRO A 33 -6.11 -5.58 -4.61
CA PRO A 33 -6.35 -6.03 -5.98
C PRO A 33 -7.16 -5.03 -6.82
N HIS A 34 -7.93 -4.15 -6.17
CA HIS A 34 -8.74 -3.12 -6.79
C HIS A 34 -8.70 -1.82 -5.98
N GLU A 35 -9.17 -0.74 -6.60
CA GLU A 35 -9.53 0.50 -5.92
C GLU A 35 -10.60 0.26 -4.86
N VAL A 36 -10.61 1.08 -3.82
CA VAL A 36 -11.64 1.02 -2.78
C VAL A 36 -13.01 1.28 -3.41
N THR A 37 -13.94 0.37 -3.19
CA THR A 37 -15.30 0.43 -3.74
C THR A 37 -16.24 1.22 -2.85
N ASN A 38 -17.40 1.63 -3.39
CA ASN A 38 -18.42 2.32 -2.60
C ASN A 38 -18.91 1.50 -1.41
N ILE A 39 -19.09 0.18 -1.56
CA ILE A 39 -19.57 -0.66 -0.46
C ILE A 39 -18.53 -0.81 0.66
N GLU A 40 -17.26 -0.89 0.31
CA GLU A 40 -16.15 -0.92 1.28
C GLU A 40 -16.04 0.42 2.02
N TYR A 41 -16.11 1.54 1.30
CA TYR A 41 -16.12 2.86 1.92
C TYR A 41 -17.36 3.08 2.80
N PHE A 42 -18.50 2.50 2.43
CA PHE A 42 -19.72 2.57 3.24
C PHE A 42 -19.54 1.85 4.58
N GLN A 43 -18.83 0.72 4.61
CA GLN A 43 -18.49 0.05 5.87
C GLN A 43 -17.62 0.94 6.78
N PHE A 44 -16.66 1.65 6.19
CA PHE A 44 -15.83 2.62 6.91
C PHE A 44 -16.67 3.77 7.51
N VAL A 45 -17.56 4.37 6.71
CA VAL A 45 -18.49 5.42 7.15
C VAL A 45 -19.35 4.93 8.31
N GLN A 46 -19.94 3.74 8.18
CA GLN A 46 -20.80 3.15 9.22
C GLN A 46 -20.02 2.81 10.51
N ALA A 47 -18.76 2.40 10.40
CA ALA A 47 -17.95 2.01 11.53
C ALA A 47 -17.38 3.21 12.32
N THR A 48 -17.14 4.34 11.64
CA THR A 48 -16.40 5.47 12.22
C THR A 48 -17.23 6.75 12.35
N GLY A 49 -18.35 6.84 11.64
CA GLY A 49 -19.11 8.09 11.49
C GLY A 49 -18.45 9.11 10.56
N HIS A 50 -17.47 8.68 9.75
CA HIS A 50 -16.80 9.55 8.77
C HIS A 50 -17.79 10.13 7.76
N GLN A 51 -17.51 11.31 7.22
CA GLN A 51 -18.41 11.94 6.25
C GLN A 51 -18.47 11.14 4.94
N PRO A 52 -19.67 10.81 4.44
CA PRO A 52 -19.82 10.14 3.15
C PRO A 52 -19.47 11.09 1.98
N PRO A 53 -19.11 10.55 0.80
CA PRO A 53 -18.93 11.36 -0.40
C PRO A 53 -20.18 12.18 -0.76
N GLU A 54 -19.99 13.36 -1.33
CA GLU A 54 -21.07 14.34 -1.55
C GLU A 54 -22.19 13.85 -2.48
N TYR A 55 -21.89 12.93 -3.40
CA TYR A 55 -22.88 12.34 -4.31
C TYR A 55 -23.75 11.26 -3.66
N TRP A 56 -23.48 10.89 -2.41
CA TRP A 56 -24.27 9.90 -1.68
C TRP A 56 -25.51 10.54 -1.06
N THR A 57 -26.69 10.15 -1.53
CA THR A 57 -27.95 10.64 -0.99
C THR A 57 -28.22 10.03 0.38
N ASN A 58 -28.50 10.89 1.38
CA ASN A 58 -28.77 10.48 2.77
C ASN A 58 -27.65 9.63 3.39
N GLY A 59 -26.40 9.84 2.96
CA GLY A 59 -25.23 9.11 3.44
C GLY A 59 -25.19 7.64 3.07
N ARG A 60 -25.96 7.22 2.04
CA ARG A 60 -25.99 5.84 1.57
C ARG A 60 -25.26 5.68 0.25
N CYS A 61 -24.58 4.53 0.12
CA CYS A 61 -24.05 4.07 -1.16
C CYS A 61 -25.15 4.08 -2.24
N PRO A 62 -24.94 4.72 -3.40
CA PRO A 62 -25.92 4.72 -4.49
C PRO A 62 -26.19 3.30 -5.02
N PRO A 63 -27.46 2.91 -5.25
CA PRO A 63 -27.79 1.61 -5.79
C PRO A 63 -27.13 1.37 -7.16
N GLY A 64 -26.50 0.21 -7.34
CA GLY A 64 -25.82 -0.16 -8.59
C GLY A 64 -24.38 0.38 -8.71
N MET A 65 -23.89 1.13 -7.73
CA MET A 65 -22.50 1.62 -7.66
C MET A 65 -21.64 0.91 -6.62
N GLU A 66 -22.16 -0.11 -5.94
CA GLU A 66 -21.55 -0.78 -4.79
C GLU A 66 -20.12 -1.24 -5.09
N ASN A 67 -19.92 -1.88 -6.25
CA ASN A 67 -18.64 -2.42 -6.69
C ASN A 67 -17.82 -1.45 -7.55
N LYS A 68 -18.31 -0.23 -7.78
CA LYS A 68 -17.55 0.81 -8.48
C LYS A 68 -16.58 1.48 -7.50
N PRO A 69 -15.41 1.94 -7.97
CA PRO A 69 -14.51 2.73 -7.13
C PRO A 69 -15.25 3.91 -6.50
N VAL A 70 -14.97 4.18 -5.23
CA VAL A 70 -15.42 5.41 -4.59
C VAL A 70 -14.63 6.59 -5.15
N VAL A 71 -15.34 7.69 -5.45
CA VAL A 71 -14.77 8.94 -5.96
C VAL A 71 -15.23 10.12 -5.11
N LEU A 72 -14.89 11.36 -5.47
CA LEU A 72 -15.24 12.56 -4.68
C LEU A 72 -14.76 12.46 -3.22
N VAL A 73 -13.58 11.87 -3.03
CA VAL A 73 -12.87 11.81 -1.74
C VAL A 73 -11.56 12.58 -1.85
N ASN A 74 -11.19 13.31 -0.79
CA ASN A 74 -9.92 14.02 -0.76
C ASN A 74 -8.80 13.08 -0.27
N TRP A 75 -7.57 13.57 -0.25
CA TRP A 75 -6.43 12.75 0.18
C TRP A 75 -6.55 12.33 1.66
N HIS A 76 -7.07 13.21 2.51
CA HIS A 76 -7.23 12.95 3.94
C HIS A 76 -8.27 11.86 4.22
N ASP A 77 -9.39 11.86 3.50
CA ASP A 77 -10.42 10.84 3.54
C ASP A 77 -9.86 9.47 3.14
N ALA A 78 -9.11 9.44 2.03
CA ALA A 78 -8.45 8.25 1.52
C ALA A 78 -7.41 7.68 2.50
N ALA A 79 -6.58 8.55 3.09
CA ALA A 79 -5.60 8.18 4.11
C ALA A 79 -6.28 7.62 5.38
N SER A 80 -7.36 8.26 5.83
CA SER A 80 -8.14 7.84 7.00
C SER A 80 -8.77 6.46 6.81
N TYR A 81 -9.33 6.20 5.62
CA TYR A 81 -9.84 4.87 5.27
C TYR A 81 -8.71 3.83 5.32
N CYS A 82 -7.58 4.08 4.65
CA CYS A 82 -6.50 3.10 4.62
C CYS A 82 -5.98 2.80 6.02
N GLN A 83 -5.84 3.82 6.87
CA GLN A 83 -5.44 3.66 8.26
C GLN A 83 -6.46 2.82 9.05
N TRP A 84 -7.76 3.12 8.92
CA TRP A 84 -8.82 2.33 9.55
C TRP A 84 -8.79 0.86 9.11
N ALA A 85 -8.49 0.59 7.84
CA ALA A 85 -8.35 -0.75 7.29
C ALA A 85 -7.04 -1.47 7.69
N GLY A 86 -6.16 -0.83 8.50
CA GLY A 86 -4.85 -1.37 8.88
C GLY A 86 -3.85 -1.38 7.72
N LYS A 87 -3.94 -0.39 6.83
CA LYS A 87 -3.17 -0.23 5.59
C LYS A 87 -2.66 1.21 5.46
N ARG A 88 -2.09 1.55 4.31
CA ARG A 88 -1.70 2.92 3.95
C ARG A 88 -1.94 3.22 2.48
N LEU A 89 -1.89 4.50 2.12
CA LEU A 89 -1.77 4.87 0.71
C LEU A 89 -0.40 4.46 0.16
N PRO A 90 -0.31 4.00 -1.10
CA PRO A 90 0.96 3.70 -1.74
C PRO A 90 1.80 4.96 -1.92
N ALA A 91 3.12 4.84 -1.93
CA ALA A 91 3.97 5.87 -2.50
C ALA A 91 3.90 5.82 -4.04
N MET A 92 4.15 6.95 -4.69
CA MET A 92 4.13 7.08 -6.15
C MET A 92 5.03 6.04 -6.83
N ASN A 93 6.25 5.87 -6.33
CA ASN A 93 7.22 4.92 -6.89
C ASN A 93 6.77 3.46 -6.73
N GLU A 94 6.18 3.08 -5.60
CA GLU A 94 5.63 1.74 -5.38
C GLU A 94 4.48 1.47 -6.35
N TRP A 95 3.58 2.44 -6.51
CA TRP A 95 2.45 2.34 -7.41
C TRP A 95 2.93 2.18 -8.87
N THR A 96 3.83 3.06 -9.33
CA THR A 96 4.37 3.00 -10.69
C THR A 96 5.11 1.69 -10.96
N ALA A 97 5.90 1.22 -10.00
CA ALA A 97 6.65 -0.04 -10.14
C ALA A 97 5.69 -1.23 -10.33
N LEU A 98 4.67 -1.35 -9.47
CA LEU A 98 3.68 -2.43 -9.56
C LEU A 98 2.80 -2.33 -10.81
N CYS A 99 2.46 -1.13 -11.24
CA CYS A 99 1.75 -0.92 -12.50
C CYS A 99 2.56 -1.40 -13.70
N ARG A 100 3.85 -1.02 -13.79
CA ARG A 100 4.74 -1.40 -14.90
C ARG A 100 4.93 -2.92 -15.04
N ILE A 101 4.85 -3.66 -13.93
CA ILE A 101 4.93 -5.13 -13.94
C ILE A 101 3.55 -5.82 -13.99
N GLY A 102 2.47 -5.07 -14.22
CA GLY A 102 1.11 -5.61 -14.39
C GLY A 102 0.46 -6.13 -13.09
N LYS A 103 0.93 -5.69 -11.92
CA LYS A 103 0.36 -6.06 -10.61
C LYS A 103 -0.75 -5.13 -10.12
N ILE A 104 -0.88 -3.95 -10.73
CA ILE A 104 -2.00 -3.05 -10.53
C ILE A 104 -2.97 -3.21 -11.70
N LYS A 105 -4.20 -3.62 -11.38
CA LYS A 105 -5.33 -3.56 -12.29
C LYS A 105 -6.19 -2.37 -11.87
N LYS A 106 -6.60 -1.56 -12.84
CA LYS A 106 -7.46 -0.40 -12.62
C LYS A 106 -8.87 -0.67 -13.13
N GLN A 107 -9.86 -0.15 -12.42
CA GLN A 107 -11.26 -0.18 -12.82
C GLN A 107 -11.68 1.22 -13.29
N GLY A 108 -11.83 1.38 -14.60
CA GLY A 108 -12.26 2.65 -15.19
C GLY A 108 -11.23 3.78 -15.03
N ASP A 109 -11.64 4.99 -15.40
CA ASP A 109 -10.75 6.14 -15.50
C ASP A 109 -10.62 6.92 -14.17
N VAL A 110 -10.20 6.21 -13.12
CA VAL A 110 -9.98 6.78 -11.79
C VAL A 110 -8.51 7.08 -11.56
N TRP A 111 -8.21 8.30 -11.13
CA TRP A 111 -6.92 8.72 -10.60
C TRP A 111 -6.83 8.38 -9.12
N GLU A 112 -5.71 7.79 -8.72
CA GLU A 112 -5.52 7.31 -7.36
C GLU A 112 -4.59 8.19 -6.56
N TRP A 113 -5.04 8.58 -5.37
CA TRP A 113 -4.21 9.24 -4.39
C TRP A 113 -3.00 8.39 -3.99
N THR A 114 -1.83 9.03 -3.91
CA THR A 114 -0.61 8.44 -3.34
C THR A 114 -0.19 9.23 -2.10
N SER A 115 0.69 8.66 -1.28
CA SER A 115 1.26 9.32 -0.10
C SER A 115 2.38 10.32 -0.45
N THR A 116 2.89 10.29 -1.68
CA THR A 116 4.07 11.08 -2.08
C THR A 116 3.74 12.55 -2.25
N ASP A 117 4.51 13.39 -1.55
CA ASP A 117 4.52 14.84 -1.71
C ASP A 117 5.33 15.27 -2.93
N VAL A 118 4.82 16.29 -3.63
CA VAL A 118 5.46 16.96 -4.75
C VAL A 118 5.52 18.45 -4.45
N SER A 119 6.72 18.98 -4.29
CA SER A 119 6.93 20.41 -4.03
C SER A 119 6.95 21.20 -5.33
N MET A 120 6.17 22.27 -5.41
CA MET A 120 6.14 23.19 -6.55
C MET A 120 6.12 24.63 -6.05
N GLY A 121 7.26 25.30 -6.21
CA GLY A 121 7.47 26.60 -5.58
C GLY A 121 7.44 26.47 -4.05
N ASN A 122 6.55 27.20 -3.40
CA ASN A 122 6.37 27.19 -1.94
C ASN A 122 5.21 26.31 -1.48
N GLU A 123 4.57 25.58 -2.39
CA GLU A 123 3.39 24.75 -2.11
C GLU A 123 3.75 23.27 -2.21
N THR A 124 2.99 22.43 -1.50
CA THR A 124 3.15 20.97 -1.50
C THR A 124 1.86 20.32 -1.94
N PHE A 125 1.97 19.47 -2.95
CA PHE A 125 0.86 18.73 -3.54
C PHE A 125 1.04 17.23 -3.33
N LYS A 126 -0.03 16.45 -3.53
CA LYS A 126 0.04 14.99 -3.54
C LYS A 126 0.06 14.48 -4.97
N ALA A 127 0.95 13.53 -5.26
CA ALA A 127 0.98 12.86 -6.55
C ALA A 127 -0.25 11.95 -6.73
N LEU A 128 -0.82 11.94 -7.94
CA LEU A 128 -1.89 11.05 -8.35
C LEU A 128 -1.46 10.17 -9.50
N CYS A 129 -1.89 8.92 -9.48
CA CYS A 129 -1.53 7.92 -10.49
C CYS A 129 -2.73 7.31 -11.21
N GLY A 130 -2.63 7.13 -12.54
CA GLY A 130 -3.70 6.65 -13.41
C GLY A 130 -3.67 7.34 -14.78
N PRO A 131 -4.77 7.32 -15.55
CA PRO A 131 -6.01 6.55 -15.38
C PRO A 131 -5.85 5.10 -15.91
N MET A 132 -6.92 4.46 -16.39
CA MET A 132 -6.87 3.09 -16.89
C MET A 132 -5.87 2.94 -18.05
N GLY A 133 -5.12 1.84 -18.07
CA GLY A 133 -4.20 1.53 -19.18
C GLY A 133 -2.90 2.34 -19.19
N SER A 134 -2.68 3.23 -18.21
CA SER A 134 -1.42 3.95 -18.02
C SER A 134 -0.80 3.67 -16.65
N CYS A 135 0.51 3.89 -16.56
CA CYS A 135 1.24 3.96 -15.31
C CYS A 135 1.73 5.39 -15.03
N ASP A 136 0.96 6.39 -15.48
CA ASP A 136 1.30 7.80 -15.34
C ASP A 136 1.03 8.27 -13.91
N CYS A 137 1.94 9.08 -13.38
CA CYS A 137 1.84 9.73 -12.08
C CYS A 137 2.29 11.20 -12.14
N SER A 138 2.23 11.82 -13.32
CA SER A 138 2.66 13.20 -13.54
C SER A 138 1.70 14.24 -12.92
N HIS A 139 0.48 13.82 -12.59
CA HIS A 139 -0.54 14.67 -11.99
C HIS A 139 -0.28 14.87 -10.49
N HIS A 140 -0.52 16.08 -10.01
CA HIS A 140 -0.38 16.46 -8.61
C HIS A 140 -1.49 17.44 -8.26
N TYR A 141 -2.09 17.30 -7.08
CA TYR A 141 -3.21 18.13 -6.66
C TYR A 141 -3.16 18.47 -5.18
N ASP A 142 -3.86 19.55 -4.84
CA ASP A 142 -4.07 19.95 -3.46
C ASP A 142 -4.76 18.79 -2.70
N PRO A 143 -4.27 18.41 -1.51
CA PRO A 143 -4.79 17.28 -0.77
C PRO A 143 -6.26 17.44 -0.36
N ASP A 144 -6.81 18.67 -0.32
CA ASP A 144 -8.21 18.94 -0.02
C ASP A 144 -9.14 18.79 -1.24
N TRP A 145 -8.59 18.73 -2.47
CA TRP A 145 -9.40 18.83 -3.67
C TRP A 145 -10.05 17.51 -4.12
N LYS A 146 -11.40 17.47 -4.11
CA LYS A 146 -12.26 16.34 -4.53
C LYS A 146 -12.84 16.54 -5.93
N ASN A 147 -12.99 15.46 -6.71
CA ASN A 147 -13.79 15.44 -7.94
C ASN A 147 -14.23 14.01 -8.32
N GLU A 148 -15.02 13.86 -9.38
CA GLU A 148 -15.64 12.59 -9.83
C GLU A 148 -14.66 11.55 -10.37
N VAL A 149 -13.38 11.87 -10.53
CA VAL A 149 -12.37 10.94 -11.05
C VAL A 149 -11.27 10.62 -10.03
N LYS A 150 -11.36 11.12 -8.80
CA LYS A 150 -10.35 10.90 -7.75
C LYS A 150 -10.82 9.84 -6.76
N GLY A 151 -10.15 8.70 -6.79
CA GLY A 151 -10.32 7.60 -5.85
C GLY A 151 -8.97 7.18 -5.27
N PHE A 152 -8.88 5.95 -4.78
CA PHE A 152 -7.64 5.45 -4.18
C PHE A 152 -7.66 3.92 -4.04
N ARG A 153 -6.47 3.36 -3.77
CA ARG A 153 -6.29 2.00 -3.27
C ARG A 153 -5.35 2.02 -2.08
N CYS A 154 -5.40 0.98 -1.26
CA CYS A 154 -4.50 0.84 -0.13
C CYS A 154 -3.45 -0.25 -0.37
N PHE A 155 -2.29 -0.09 0.25
CA PHE A 155 -1.21 -1.07 0.27
C PHE A 155 -1.05 -1.60 1.69
N ARG A 156 -0.74 -2.90 1.80
CA ARG A 156 -0.32 -3.51 3.06
C ARG A 156 1.19 -3.62 3.06
N ASP A 157 1.82 -3.20 4.16
CA ASP A 157 3.21 -3.51 4.40
C ASP A 157 3.34 -5.00 4.75
N SER A 158 4.35 -5.67 4.20
CA SER A 158 4.72 -7.01 4.65
C SER A 158 5.10 -6.96 6.12
N ALA A 159 4.44 -7.76 6.95
CA ALA A 159 4.78 -7.88 8.36
C ALA A 159 6.28 -8.19 8.51
N PRO A 160 7.01 -7.49 9.40
CA PRO A 160 8.39 -7.84 9.65
C PRO A 160 8.46 -9.30 10.13
N LEU A 161 9.39 -10.07 9.57
CA LEU A 161 9.62 -11.50 9.87
C LEU A 161 9.96 -11.79 11.34
N THR A 162 9.92 -10.79 12.22
CA THR A 162 10.16 -10.91 13.66
C THR A 162 9.11 -11.72 14.41
N TRP A 163 8.07 -12.20 13.72
CA TRP A 163 6.98 -13.03 14.26
C TRP A 163 6.95 -14.46 13.68
N LEU A 164 8.02 -14.95 13.05
CA LEU A 164 8.20 -16.41 12.96
C LEU A 164 8.34 -16.91 14.40
N PRO A 165 7.33 -17.59 14.95
CA PRO A 165 7.31 -17.81 16.37
C PRO A 165 8.44 -18.75 16.76
N LEU A 166 8.94 -18.50 17.97
CA LEU A 166 9.82 -19.36 18.78
C LEU A 166 9.28 -20.80 18.98
N PHE A 167 8.26 -21.25 18.22
CA PHE A 167 7.67 -22.59 18.25
C PHE A 167 8.61 -23.70 17.72
N PHE A 168 9.74 -23.38 17.10
CA PHE A 168 10.74 -24.40 16.69
C PHE A 168 11.86 -24.64 17.70
N ALA A 169 11.93 -23.89 18.81
CA ALA A 169 13.03 -24.03 19.78
C ALA A 169 12.78 -25.07 20.89
N GLN A 170 11.59 -25.69 20.95
CA GLN A 170 11.25 -26.61 22.06
C GLN A 170 11.43 -28.11 21.73
N GLU A 171 11.66 -28.50 20.47
CA GLU A 171 11.83 -29.93 20.11
C GLU A 171 13.28 -30.40 19.95
N PHE A 172 14.28 -29.57 20.27
CA PHE A 172 15.70 -29.98 20.22
C PHE A 172 16.32 -30.31 21.59
N PHE A 173 15.52 -30.34 22.65
CA PHE A 173 15.92 -30.81 23.98
C PHE A 173 14.89 -31.79 24.56
N SER A 174 14.90 -33.03 24.06
CA SER A 174 14.52 -34.23 24.81
C SER A 174 15.34 -35.41 24.32
#